data_AF-A0A931WFA7-F1
#
_entry.id   AF-A0A931WFA7-F1
#
_cell.length_a   1.000
_cell.length_b   1.000
_cell.length_c   1.000
_cell.angle_alpha   90.00
_cell.angle_beta   90.00
_cell.angle_gamma   90.00
#
_symmetry.space_group_name_H-M   'P 1'
#
loop_
_entity.id
_entity.type
_entity.pdbx_description
1 polymer ?
#
loop_
_entity_poly.entity_id
_entity_poly.type
_entity_poly.pdbx_seq_one_letter_code
_entity_poly.pdbx_strand_id
1 'polypeptide(L)'
;MIPAEASKDRLRKIADRLRANVDIFFTACSVERIFDSELGACVYHDSSICITRRFINILDDDELAAILAHEIAHLQSPTRKESIAALADISSSQVFGWKLGPERKRAVKKLLHTEEFYADAMAVEILQKV
;
A
#
# COMPACT_ATOMS: atom_id res chain seq x y z
N MET A 1 18.75 -16.28 -3.96
CA MET A 1 18.05 -15.49 -2.92
C MET A 1 18.91 -14.27 -2.63
N ILE A 2 18.37 -13.05 -2.82
CA ILE A 2 19.13 -11.81 -2.61
C ILE A 2 19.34 -11.62 -1.08
N PRO A 3 20.55 -11.28 -0.61
CA PRO A 3 20.80 -10.98 0.80
C PRO A 3 19.90 -9.83 1.29
N ALA A 4 19.44 -9.87 2.54
CA ALA A 4 18.49 -8.88 3.07
C ALA A 4 18.96 -7.42 2.91
N GLU A 5 20.26 -7.16 3.02
CA GLU A 5 20.84 -5.82 2.81
C GLU A 5 20.75 -5.36 1.35
N ALA A 6 20.95 -6.27 0.38
CA ALA A 6 20.81 -5.94 -1.04
C ALA A 6 19.34 -5.67 -1.43
N SER A 7 18.37 -6.36 -0.81
CA SER A 7 16.95 -6.06 -0.98
C SER A 7 16.58 -4.68 -0.43
N LYS A 8 17.14 -4.28 0.72
CA LYS A 8 16.94 -2.94 1.29
C LYS A 8 17.52 -1.84 0.41
N ASP A 9 18.74 -2.02 -0.10
CA ASP A 9 19.39 -1.03 -0.97
C ASP A 9 18.62 -0.83 -2.27
N ARG A 10 18.11 -1.92 -2.86
CA ARG A 10 17.28 -1.88 -4.07
C ARG A 10 15.96 -1.14 -3.84
N LEU A 11 15.25 -1.49 -2.76
CA LEU A 11 14.02 -0.83 -2.37
C LEU A 11 14.24 0.67 -2.15
N ARG A 12 15.33 1.04 -1.44
CA ARG A 12 15.69 2.44 -1.20
C ARG A 12 15.92 3.19 -2.50
N LYS A 13 16.68 2.64 -3.45
CA LYS A 13 16.96 3.31 -4.74
C LYS A 13 15.67 3.61 -5.51
N ILE A 14 14.76 2.65 -5.59
CA ILE A 14 13.47 2.83 -6.29
C ILE A 14 12.59 3.84 -5.55
N ALA A 15 12.52 3.74 -4.22
CA ALA A 15 11.78 4.69 -3.39
C ALA A 15 12.34 6.13 -3.53
N ASP A 16 13.65 6.31 -3.57
CA ASP A 16 14.28 7.63 -3.75
C ASP A 16 13.95 8.22 -5.12
N ARG A 17 13.95 7.39 -6.18
CA ARG A 17 13.54 7.78 -7.53
C ARG A 17 12.08 8.23 -7.59
N LEU A 18 11.18 7.51 -6.94
CA LEU A 18 9.77 7.87 -6.85
C LEU A 18 9.56 9.14 -6.01
N ARG A 19 10.29 9.28 -4.89
CA ARG A 19 10.20 10.44 -3.99
C ARG A 19 10.54 11.76 -4.69
N ALA A 20 11.43 11.74 -5.69
CA ALA A 20 11.75 12.92 -6.47
C ALA A 20 10.56 13.46 -7.31
N ASN A 21 9.52 12.65 -7.52
CA ASN A 21 8.40 12.93 -8.41
C ASN A 21 7.05 13.06 -7.69
N VAL A 22 7.04 13.02 -6.35
CA VAL A 22 5.82 13.10 -5.54
C VAL A 22 5.96 14.12 -4.41
N ASP A 23 4.90 14.89 -4.17
CA ASP A 23 4.86 15.93 -3.13
C ASP A 23 4.47 15.39 -1.74
N ILE A 24 4.76 14.11 -1.47
CA ILE A 24 4.42 13.45 -0.20
C ILE A 24 5.64 12.79 0.43
N PHE A 25 5.76 12.96 1.75
CA PHE A 25 6.77 12.25 2.51
C PHE A 25 6.32 10.82 2.79
N PHE A 26 7.21 9.86 2.49
CA PHE A 26 7.02 8.45 2.84
C PHE A 26 8.36 7.78 3.13
N THR A 27 8.29 6.73 3.95
CA THR A 27 9.41 5.81 4.18
C THR A 27 9.07 4.46 3.55
N ALA A 28 10.04 3.81 2.92
CA ALA A 28 9.88 2.46 2.37
C ALA A 28 10.78 1.50 3.14
N CYS A 29 10.25 0.38 3.62
CA CYS A 29 11.04 -0.62 4.34
C CYS A 29 10.66 -2.05 3.95
N SER A 30 11.61 -2.96 4.16
CA SER A 30 11.41 -4.39 3.88
C SER A 30 11.06 -5.16 5.16
N VAL A 31 9.99 -5.94 5.13
CA VAL A 31 9.55 -6.80 6.25
C VAL A 31 9.57 -8.27 5.84
N GLU A 32 9.53 -9.20 6.79
CA GLU A 32 9.42 -10.63 6.46
C GLU A 32 8.00 -11.01 6.04
N ARG A 33 7.00 -10.48 6.74
CA ARG A 33 5.58 -10.78 6.51
C ARG A 33 4.72 -9.55 6.77
N ILE A 34 3.57 -9.51 6.10
CA ILE A 34 2.50 -8.55 6.33
C ILE A 34 1.26 -9.37 6.68
N PHE A 35 0.76 -9.24 7.92
CA PHE A 35 -0.22 -10.16 8.49
C PHE A 35 0.25 -11.63 8.33
N ASP A 36 -0.59 -12.48 7.74
CA ASP A 36 -0.29 -13.89 7.44
C ASP A 36 0.29 -14.10 6.03
N SER A 37 0.60 -13.03 5.29
CA SER A 37 1.14 -13.12 3.92
C SER A 37 2.65 -12.92 3.85
N GLU A 38 3.30 -13.80 3.07
CA GLU A 38 4.72 -13.65 2.67
C GLU A 38 4.89 -12.85 1.37
N LEU A 39 3.79 -12.54 0.68
CA LEU A 39 3.79 -11.75 -0.56
C LEU A 39 2.78 -10.62 -0.41
N GLY A 40 3.28 -9.39 -0.42
CA GLY A 40 2.45 -8.21 -0.30
C GLY A 40 3.25 -6.95 -0.01
N ALA A 41 2.55 -5.84 -0.22
CA ALA A 41 2.91 -4.49 0.19
C ALA A 41 1.73 -3.90 0.97
N CYS A 42 2.00 -2.95 1.85
CA CYS A 42 0.95 -2.17 2.49
C CYS A 42 1.47 -0.83 2.99
N VAL A 43 0.52 0.09 3.15
CA VAL A 43 0.72 1.42 3.73
C VAL A 43 0.20 1.48 5.16
N TYR A 44 1.00 2.03 6.07
CA TYR A 44 0.63 2.31 7.45
C TYR A 44 0.29 3.79 7.67
N HIS A 45 -0.33 4.09 8.82
CA HIS A 45 -0.81 5.43 9.18
C HIS A 45 0.29 6.49 9.30
N ASP A 46 1.53 6.08 9.59
CA ASP A 46 2.70 6.94 9.72
C ASP A 46 3.39 7.24 8.37
N SER A 47 2.71 6.95 7.26
CA SER A 47 3.25 7.05 5.90
C SER A 47 4.46 6.15 5.66
N SER A 48 4.57 5.04 6.41
CA SER A 48 5.47 3.95 6.05
C SER A 48 4.81 3.00 5.06
N ILE A 49 5.59 2.59 4.06
CA ILE A 49 5.25 1.58 3.07
C ILE A 49 6.14 0.37 3.36
N CYS A 50 5.51 -0.73 3.74
CA CYS A 50 6.20 -1.98 4.00
C CYS A 50 6.00 -2.91 2.82
N ILE A 51 7.09 -3.51 2.34
CA ILE A 51 7.05 -4.55 1.31
C ILE A 51 7.73 -5.79 1.84
N THR A 52 7.10 -6.94 1.65
CA THR A 52 7.70 -8.22 2.05
C THR A 52 8.98 -8.50 1.25
N ARG A 53 10.03 -9.00 1.92
CA ARG A 53 11.35 -9.31 1.30
C ARG A 53 11.22 -10.28 0.14
N ARG A 54 10.34 -11.29 0.28
CA ARG A 54 10.07 -12.25 -0.77
C ARG A 54 9.47 -11.57 -2.00
N PHE A 55 8.58 -10.60 -1.82
CA PHE A 55 7.98 -9.87 -2.93
C PHE A 55 9.01 -8.99 -3.65
N ILE A 56 9.86 -8.26 -2.90
CA ILE A 56 11.00 -7.52 -3.47
C ILE A 56 11.89 -8.44 -4.32
N ASN A 57 12.14 -9.67 -3.87
CA ASN A 57 13.08 -10.57 -4.53
C ASN A 57 12.56 -11.22 -5.82
N ILE A 58 11.24 -11.22 -6.06
CA ILE A 58 10.65 -11.81 -7.26
C ILE A 58 10.28 -10.79 -8.32
N LEU A 59 10.08 -9.53 -7.94
CA LEU A 59 9.74 -8.45 -8.86
C LEU A 59 10.99 -7.86 -9.50
N ASP A 60 10.90 -7.46 -10.76
CA ASP A 60 11.89 -6.59 -11.39
C ASP A 60 11.77 -5.13 -10.91
N ASP A 61 12.66 -4.24 -11.39
CA ASP A 61 12.74 -2.86 -10.88
C ASP A 61 11.50 -2.03 -11.27
N ASP A 62 10.89 -2.32 -12.42
CA ASP A 62 9.74 -1.60 -12.92
C ASP A 62 8.46 -2.11 -12.26
N GLU A 63 8.33 -3.41 -12.06
CA GLU A 63 7.26 -4.02 -11.28
C GLU A 63 7.30 -3.55 -9.82
N LEU A 64 8.48 -3.51 -9.20
CA LEU A 64 8.62 -3.01 -7.84
C LEU A 64 8.34 -1.51 -7.74
N ALA A 65 8.71 -0.73 -8.76
CA ALA A 65 8.33 0.67 -8.85
C ALA A 65 6.81 0.85 -8.99
N ALA A 66 6.14 -0.01 -9.77
CA ALA A 66 4.70 0.04 -9.94
C ALA A 66 3.95 -0.27 -8.63
N ILE A 67 4.38 -1.31 -7.90
CA ILE A 67 3.83 -1.61 -6.57
C ILE A 67 4.07 -0.45 -5.61
N LEU A 68 5.28 0.13 -5.57
CA LEU A 68 5.53 1.29 -4.72
C LEU A 68 4.68 2.50 -5.11
N ALA A 69 4.50 2.78 -6.40
CA ALA A 69 3.66 3.87 -6.87
C ALA A 69 2.20 3.70 -6.45
N HIS A 70 1.67 2.47 -6.52
CA HIS A 70 0.35 2.11 -6.00
C HIS A 70 0.19 2.43 -4.51
N GLU A 71 1.15 1.99 -3.70
CA GLU A 71 1.15 2.26 -2.27
C GLU A 71 1.31 3.76 -1.95
N ILE A 72 2.13 4.49 -2.72
CA ILE A 72 2.24 5.95 -2.58
C ILE A 72 0.91 6.63 -2.92
N ALA A 73 0.18 6.15 -3.93
CA ALA A 73 -1.11 6.72 -4.29
C ALA A 73 -2.15 6.57 -3.18
N HIS A 74 -2.14 5.46 -2.43
CA HIS A 74 -2.97 5.34 -1.22
C HIS A 74 -2.63 6.40 -0.17
N LEU A 75 -1.40 6.90 -0.09
CA LEU A 75 -1.05 8.00 0.81
C LEU A 75 -1.66 9.34 0.38
N GLN A 76 -1.83 9.54 -0.93
CA GLN A 76 -2.36 10.76 -1.54
C GLN A 76 -3.89 10.75 -1.69
N SER A 77 -4.52 9.58 -1.48
CA SER A 77 -5.95 9.43 -1.65
C SER A 77 -6.75 10.41 -0.76
N PRO A 78 -7.68 11.19 -1.33
CA PRO A 78 -8.49 12.15 -0.58
C PRO A 78 -9.46 11.45 0.38
N THR A 79 -9.81 10.18 0.11
CA THR A 79 -10.75 9.39 0.93
C THR A 79 -10.05 8.42 1.90
N ARG A 80 -8.73 8.51 2.02
CA ARG A 80 -7.92 7.60 2.84
C ARG A 80 -8.41 7.53 4.28
N LYS A 81 -8.79 8.68 4.87
CA LYS A 81 -9.26 8.75 6.26
C LYS A 81 -10.59 8.02 6.44
N GLU A 82 -11.50 8.18 5.49
CA GLU A 82 -12.80 7.51 5.44
C GLU A 82 -12.62 6.00 5.28
N SER A 83 -11.67 5.58 4.45
CA SER A 83 -11.37 4.17 4.19
C SER A 83 -10.76 3.48 5.41
N ILE A 84 -9.84 4.15 6.11
CA ILE A 84 -9.31 3.70 7.41
C ILE A 84 -10.43 3.59 8.45
N ALA A 85 -11.28 4.61 8.56
CA ALA A 85 -12.40 4.59 9.50
C ALA A 85 -13.39 3.46 9.19
N ALA A 86 -13.67 3.20 7.92
CA ALA A 86 -14.53 2.11 7.47
C ALA A 86 -13.94 0.73 7.82
N LEU A 87 -12.62 0.54 7.67
CA LEU A 87 -11.94 -0.69 8.07
C LEU A 87 -11.91 -0.88 9.60
N ALA A 88 -11.72 0.20 10.36
CA ALA A 88 -11.79 0.16 11.82
C ALA A 88 -13.20 -0.21 12.32
N ASP A 89 -14.25 0.27 11.65
CA ASP A 89 -15.65 -0.08 11.95
C ASP A 89 -15.93 -1.57 11.67
N ILE A 90 -15.34 -2.15 10.62
CA ILE A 90 -15.42 -3.59 10.36
C ILE A 90 -14.71 -4.39 11.46
N SER A 91 -13.48 -4.01 11.79
CA SER A 91 -12.67 -4.73 12.78
C SER A 91 -13.33 -4.70 14.17
N SER A 92 -13.82 -3.54 14.60
CA SER A 92 -14.54 -3.41 15.87
C SER A 92 -15.84 -4.23 15.88
N SER A 93 -16.60 -4.24 14.78
CA SER A 93 -17.83 -5.03 14.67
C SER A 93 -17.59 -6.54 14.82
N GLN A 94 -16.46 -7.05 14.30
CA GLN A 94 -16.06 -8.45 14.46
C GLN A 94 -15.64 -8.76 15.91
N VAL A 95 -14.89 -7.87 16.56
CA VAL A 95 -14.45 -8.03 17.95
C VAL A 95 -15.63 -8.03 18.93
N PHE A 96 -16.65 -7.20 18.69
CA PHE A 96 -17.85 -7.13 19.54
C PHE A 96 -18.96 -8.12 19.16
N GLY A 97 -18.76 -8.95 18.12
CA GLY A 97 -19.75 -9.93 17.66
C GLY A 97 -20.95 -9.33 16.90
N TRP A 98 -20.89 -8.05 16.52
CA TRP A 98 -21.95 -7.36 15.80
C TRP A 98 -21.73 -7.56 14.30
N LYS A 99 -22.65 -8.28 13.63
CA LYS A 99 -22.57 -8.43 12.17
C LYS A 99 -22.95 -7.11 11.50
N LEU A 100 -22.02 -6.51 10.76
CA LEU A 100 -22.36 -5.44 9.81
C LEU A 100 -23.49 -5.89 8.88
N GLY A 101 -24.55 -5.08 8.82
CA GLY A 101 -25.66 -5.29 7.90
C GLY A 101 -25.20 -5.28 6.43
N PRO A 102 -25.93 -5.95 5.53
CA PRO A 102 -25.53 -6.11 4.13
C PRO A 102 -25.36 -4.78 3.39
N GLU A 103 -26.14 -3.75 3.72
CA GLU A 103 -26.02 -2.41 3.12
C GLU A 103 -24.69 -1.74 3.51
N ARG A 104 -24.32 -1.78 4.79
CA ARG A 104 -23.02 -1.26 5.25
C ARG A 104 -21.85 -2.02 4.62
N LYS A 105 -21.94 -3.35 4.52
CA LYS A 105 -20.92 -4.15 3.82
C LYS A 105 -20.75 -3.73 2.35
N ARG A 106 -21.85 -3.44 1.64
CA ARG A 106 -21.78 -2.93 0.27
C ARG A 106 -21.15 -1.54 0.20
N ALA A 107 -21.52 -0.65 1.13
CA ALA A 107 -20.96 0.70 1.19
C ALA A 107 -19.45 0.68 1.41
N VAL A 108 -18.96 -0.12 2.37
CA VAL A 108 -17.51 -0.26 2.61
C VAL A 108 -16.82 -0.90 1.42
N LYS A 109 -17.39 -1.97 0.83
CA LYS A 109 -16.82 -2.58 -0.38
C LYS A 109 -16.71 -1.58 -1.53
N LYS A 110 -17.71 -0.73 -1.72
CA LYS A 110 -17.71 0.31 -2.76
C LYS A 110 -16.63 1.36 -2.49
N LEU A 111 -16.49 1.81 -1.23
CA LEU A 111 -15.45 2.76 -0.84
C LEU A 111 -14.05 2.20 -1.12
N LEU A 112 -13.77 0.98 -0.65
CA LEU A 112 -12.49 0.31 -0.90
C LEU A 112 -12.24 0.11 -2.40
N HIS A 113 -13.26 -0.22 -3.18
CA HIS A 113 -13.10 -0.36 -4.63
C HIS A 113 -12.75 0.97 -5.32
N THR A 114 -13.34 2.08 -4.88
CA THR A 114 -12.99 3.43 -5.37
C THR A 114 -11.56 3.80 -5.00
N GLU A 115 -11.10 3.45 -3.79
CA GLU A 115 -9.71 3.65 -3.36
C GLU A 115 -8.71 2.90 -4.22
N GLU A 116 -8.94 1.60 -4.48
CA GLU A 116 -8.04 0.80 -5.33
C GLU A 116 -7.99 1.37 -6.75
N PHE A 117 -9.14 1.76 -7.31
CA PHE A 117 -9.18 2.38 -8.65
C PHE A 117 -8.43 3.72 -8.69
N TYR A 118 -8.56 4.54 -7.65
CA TYR A 118 -7.79 5.78 -7.53
C TYR A 118 -6.30 5.50 -7.43
N ALA A 119 -5.91 4.51 -6.63
CA ALA A 119 -4.51 4.12 -6.46
C ALA A 119 -3.89 3.65 -7.79
N ASP A 120 -4.59 2.78 -8.54
CA ASP A 120 -4.16 2.33 -9.86
C ASP A 120 -3.95 3.51 -10.83
N ALA A 121 -4.92 4.42 -10.91
CA ALA A 121 -4.86 5.56 -11.83
C ALA A 121 -3.70 6.52 -11.49
N MET A 122 -3.55 6.85 -10.21
CA MET A 122 -2.48 7.74 -9.74
C MET A 122 -1.10 7.08 -9.85
N ALA A 123 -0.99 5.76 -9.64
CA ALA A 123 0.26 5.03 -9.83
C ALA A 123 0.79 5.20 -11.26
N VAL A 124 -0.10 5.13 -12.27
CA VAL A 124 0.27 5.40 -13.67
C VAL A 124 0.81 6.82 -13.85
N GLU A 125 0.14 7.82 -13.26
CA GLU A 125 0.60 9.22 -13.32
C GLU A 125 1.97 9.43 -12.64
N ILE A 126 2.22 8.77 -11.52
CA ILE A 126 3.51 8.80 -10.82
C ILE A 126 4.60 8.20 -11.71
N LEU A 127 4.36 7.02 -12.28
CA LEU A 127 5.34 6.31 -13.11
C LEU A 127 5.67 7.05 -14.41
N GLN A 128 4.74 7.83 -14.97
CA GLN A 128 5.00 8.65 -16.17
C GLN A 128 5.99 9.80 -15.92
N LYS A 129 6.23 10.16 -14.67
CA LYS A 129 7.15 11.24 -14.27
C LYS A 129 8.56 10.72 -13.94
N VAL A 130 8.71 9.39 -13.82
CA VAL A 130 9.93 8.71 -13.33
C VAL A 130 10.94 8.43 -14.43
#